data_AF-A0A7S2C639-F1
#
_entry.id   AF-A0A7S2C639-F1
#
_cell.length_a   1.000
_cell.length_b   1.000
_cell.length_c   1.000
_cell.angle_alpha   90.00
_cell.angle_beta   90.00
_cell.angle_gamma   90.00
#
_symmetry.space_group_name_H-M   'P 1'
#
loop_
_entity.id
_entity.type
_entity.pdbx_description
1 polymer ?
#
loop_
_entity_poly.entity_id
_entity_poly.type
_entity_poly.pdbx_seq_one_letter_code
_entity_poly.pdbx_strand_id
1 'polypeptide(L)'
;FSFLEQKGWDRDSIHLALIGDLFHGRTVHSKVDGLRLYGKVEVDLVAPAELALPHMYEERMLAFGFHVRKFASIEEYLAQDRVAKIWYFTRLQLERMGEKVLSKSLELRKAVTMQREFVGKMPQRTK
;
A
#
# COMPACT_ATOMS: atom_id res chain seq x y z
N PHE A 1 9.31 14.17 4.13
CA PHE A 1 10.11 14.16 5.38
C PHE A 1 10.06 12.80 6.09
N SER A 2 8.89 12.23 6.44
CA SER A 2 8.82 10.99 7.25
C SER A 2 9.59 9.78 6.70
N PHE A 3 9.51 9.48 5.40
CA PHE A 3 10.20 8.30 4.83
C PHE A 3 11.72 8.47 4.74
N LEU A 4 12.18 9.69 4.48
CA LEU A 4 13.62 10.03 4.47
C LEU A 4 14.21 9.90 5.86
N GLU A 5 13.53 10.42 6.89
CA GLU A 5 13.95 10.25 8.28
C GLU A 5 13.93 8.78 8.72
N GLN A 6 12.89 8.03 8.35
CA GLN A 6 12.80 6.59 8.67
C GLN A 6 13.93 5.76 8.03
N LYS A 7 14.43 6.19 6.87
CA LYS A 7 15.58 5.60 6.18
C LYS A 7 16.92 6.23 6.52
N GLY A 8 16.99 7.19 7.44
CA GLY A 8 18.25 7.85 7.80
C GLY A 8 18.87 8.62 6.63
N TRP A 9 18.03 9.25 5.80
CA TRP A 9 18.41 10.01 4.61
C TRP A 9 19.01 9.21 3.45
N ASP A 10 19.05 7.88 3.57
CA ASP A 10 19.38 6.98 2.46
C ASP A 10 18.30 7.08 1.36
N ARG A 11 18.75 7.40 0.14
CA ARG A 11 17.93 7.56 -1.06
C ARG A 11 18.20 6.50 -2.12
N ASP A 12 18.99 5.46 -1.83
CA ASP A 12 19.36 4.46 -2.84
C ASP A 12 18.14 3.65 -3.29
N SER A 13 17.34 3.21 -2.32
CA SER A 13 16.12 2.45 -2.60
C SER A 13 15.04 2.63 -1.54
N ILE A 14 13.78 2.48 -1.93
CA ILE A 14 12.63 2.39 -1.04
C ILE A 14 11.67 1.29 -1.50
N HIS A 15 11.18 0.53 -0.53
CA HIS A 15 10.15 -0.48 -0.72
C HIS A 15 9.01 -0.22 0.26
N LEU A 16 7.84 0.09 -0.27
CA LEU A 16 6.68 0.57 0.48
C LEU A 16 5.46 -0.29 0.21
N ALA A 17 4.75 -0.71 1.25
CA ALA A 17 3.41 -1.27 1.13
C ALA A 17 2.36 -0.19 1.40
N LEU A 18 1.43 0.02 0.47
CA LEU A 18 0.26 0.87 0.59
C LEU A 18 -0.97 -0.01 0.83
N ILE A 19 -1.60 0.12 1.99
CA ILE A 19 -2.66 -0.80 2.43
C ILE A 19 -3.94 -0.01 2.75
N GLY A 20 -5.10 -0.46 2.25
CA GLY A 20 -6.40 0.11 2.61
C GLY A 20 -7.25 0.54 1.42
N ASP A 21 -7.95 1.67 1.57
CA ASP A 21 -8.68 2.33 0.49
C ASP A 21 -7.70 3.13 -0.36
N LEU A 22 -7.28 2.55 -1.49
CA LEU A 22 -6.39 3.20 -2.46
C LEU A 22 -7.19 3.97 -3.52
N PHE A 23 -8.48 3.65 -3.68
CA PHE A 23 -9.36 4.31 -4.63
C PHE A 23 -9.65 5.77 -4.26
N HIS A 24 -10.03 6.02 -3.01
CA HIS A 24 -10.30 7.37 -2.50
C HIS A 24 -9.10 8.01 -1.82
N GLY A 25 -7.98 7.28 -1.70
CA GLY A 25 -6.75 7.72 -1.07
C GLY A 25 -6.06 8.85 -1.83
N ARG A 26 -6.56 10.08 -1.68
CA ARG A 26 -5.97 11.32 -2.28
C ARG A 26 -4.48 11.51 -1.96
N THR A 27 -4.00 10.86 -0.89
CA THR A 27 -2.60 10.87 -0.44
C THR A 27 -1.64 10.10 -1.34
N VAL A 28 -2.11 9.20 -2.21
CA VAL A 28 -1.22 8.41 -3.08
C VAL A 28 -0.52 9.32 -4.10
N HIS A 29 -1.21 10.33 -4.61
CA HIS A 29 -0.66 11.26 -5.60
C HIS A 29 0.58 12.01 -5.12
N SER A 30 0.46 12.75 -4.01
CA SER A 30 1.56 13.58 -3.50
C SER A 30 2.71 12.74 -2.96
N LYS A 31 2.43 11.51 -2.52
CA LYS A 31 3.46 10.57 -2.08
C LYS A 31 4.23 9.96 -3.24
N VAL A 32 3.56 9.57 -4.33
CA VAL A 32 4.22 9.00 -5.52
C VAL A 32 5.25 9.97 -6.09
N ASP A 33 4.93 11.27 -6.16
CA ASP A 33 5.90 12.28 -6.60
C ASP A 33 7.09 12.39 -5.64
N GLY A 34 6.86 12.31 -4.33
CA GLY A 34 7.92 12.32 -3.32
C GLY A 34 8.83 11.08 -3.33
N LEU A 35 8.32 9.93 -3.78
CA LEU A 35 9.11 8.69 -3.92
C LEU A 35 10.15 8.78 -5.05
N ARG A 36 9.97 9.68 -6.01
CA ARG A 36 10.93 9.91 -7.11
C ARG A 36 12.30 10.39 -6.63
N LEU A 37 12.43 10.80 -5.37
CA LEU A 37 13.70 11.16 -4.76
C LEU A 37 14.62 9.95 -4.51
N TYR A 38 14.09 8.72 -4.60
CA TYR A 38 14.86 7.50 -4.41
C TYR A 38 15.33 6.92 -5.75
N GLY A 39 16.53 6.33 -5.79
CA GLY A 39 17.09 5.72 -6.99
C GLY A 39 16.30 4.50 -7.48
N LYS A 40 15.83 3.66 -6.56
CA LYS A 40 14.95 2.52 -6.84
C LYS A 40 13.70 2.57 -5.99
N VAL A 41 12.53 2.53 -6.62
CA VAL A 41 11.24 2.57 -5.94
C VAL A 41 10.45 1.31 -6.22
N GLU A 42 10.00 0.67 -5.14
CA GLU A 42 9.07 -0.44 -5.19
C GLU A 42 7.84 -0.14 -4.34
N VAL A 43 6.67 -0.40 -4.90
CA VAL A 43 5.38 -0.13 -4.28
C VAL A 43 4.50 -1.37 -4.36
N ASP A 44 4.09 -1.88 -3.21
CA ASP A 44 3.14 -2.97 -3.10
C ASP A 44 1.77 -2.39 -2.73
N LEU A 45 0.80 -2.52 -3.63
CA LEU A 45 -0.57 -2.07 -3.46
C LEU A 45 -1.38 -3.23 -2.87
N VAL A 46 -1.77 -3.12 -1.61
CA VAL A 46 -2.52 -4.15 -0.88
C VAL A 46 -3.95 -3.68 -0.66
N ALA A 47 -4.82 -4.01 -1.60
CA ALA A 47 -6.22 -3.64 -1.57
C ALA A 47 -7.06 -4.60 -2.44
N PRO A 48 -8.26 -5.00 -1.99
CA PRO A 48 -9.21 -5.73 -2.83
C PRO A 48 -9.65 -4.87 -4.02
N ALA A 49 -10.19 -5.50 -5.06
CA ALA A 49 -10.54 -4.84 -6.32
C ALA A 49 -11.46 -3.61 -6.13
N GLU A 50 -12.40 -3.68 -5.18
CA GLU A 50 -13.31 -2.58 -4.83
C GLU A 50 -12.60 -1.35 -4.22
N LEU A 51 -11.40 -1.54 -3.67
CA LEU A 51 -10.58 -0.52 -3.01
C LEU A 51 -9.29 -0.21 -3.79
N ALA A 52 -9.12 -0.82 -4.97
CA ALA A 52 -7.88 -0.78 -5.72
C ALA A 52 -7.57 0.63 -6.25
N LEU A 53 -6.29 0.88 -6.45
CA LEU A 53 -5.82 2.15 -7.03
C LEU A 53 -6.33 2.28 -8.48
N PRO A 54 -6.87 3.44 -8.89
CA PRO A 54 -7.27 3.67 -10.26
C PRO A 54 -6.11 3.51 -11.24
N HIS A 55 -6.39 2.93 -12.41
CA HIS A 55 -5.39 2.55 -13.40
C HIS A 55 -4.47 3.71 -13.82
N MET A 56 -5.01 4.92 -13.97
CA MET A 56 -4.23 6.12 -14.29
C MET A 56 -3.04 6.36 -13.33
N TYR A 57 -3.18 6.05 -12.04
CA TYR A 57 -2.10 6.23 -11.08
C TYR A 57 -1.09 5.09 -11.12
N GLU A 58 -1.55 3.88 -11.44
CA GLU A 58 -0.68 2.74 -11.71
C GLU A 58 0.20 3.04 -12.93
N GLU A 59 -0.39 3.47 -14.04
CA GLU A 59 0.33 3.87 -15.25
C GLU A 59 1.34 4.98 -14.97
N ARG A 60 0.97 5.97 -14.14
CA ARG A 60 1.89 7.05 -13.75
C ARG A 60 3.09 6.52 -12.96
N MET A 61 2.88 5.61 -12.00
CA MET A 61 3.98 5.00 -11.25
C MET A 61 4.90 4.20 -12.17
N LEU A 62 4.34 3.44 -13.11
CA LEU A 62 5.11 2.70 -14.10
C LEU A 62 5.90 3.65 -15.02
N ALA A 63 5.31 4.76 -15.44
CA ALA A 63 5.98 5.80 -16.24
C ALA A 63 7.13 6.47 -15.48
N PHE A 64 7.09 6.52 -14.15
CA PHE A 64 8.20 6.96 -13.31
C PHE A 64 9.26 5.89 -13.05
N GLY A 65 9.10 4.69 -13.62
CA GLY A 65 10.03 3.57 -13.46
C GLY A 65 9.88 2.82 -12.14
N PHE A 66 8.75 2.97 -11.44
CA PHE A 66 8.53 2.27 -10.18
C PHE A 66 8.20 0.79 -10.45
N HIS A 67 8.68 -0.10 -9.57
CA HIS A 67 8.22 -1.47 -9.57
C HIS A 67 6.93 -1.57 -8.76
N VAL A 68 5.80 -1.87 -9.40
CA VAL A 68 4.50 -1.94 -8.74
C VAL A 68 4.02 -3.39 -8.68
N ARG A 69 3.65 -3.86 -7.50
CA ARG A 69 2.99 -5.16 -7.29
C ARG A 69 1.62 -4.95 -6.64
N LYS A 70 0.70 -5.88 -6.89
CA LYS A 70 -0.69 -5.81 -6.41
C LYS A 70 -1.06 -7.07 -5.67
N PHE A 71 -1.77 -6.90 -4.56
CA PHE A 71 -2.24 -7.97 -3.69
C PHE A 71 -3.67 -7.64 -3.24
N ALA A 72 -4.56 -8.62 -3.21
CA ALA A 72 -5.96 -8.42 -2.82
C ALA A 72 -6.13 -8.32 -1.29
N SER A 73 -5.17 -8.81 -0.51
CA SER A 73 -5.23 -8.80 0.96
C SER A 73 -3.85 -8.78 1.62
N ILE A 74 -3.80 -8.40 2.91
CA ILE A 74 -2.60 -8.52 3.75
C ILE A 74 -2.14 -9.97 3.84
N GLU A 75 -3.07 -10.93 3.92
CA GLU A 75 -2.74 -12.34 4.00
C GLU A 75 -1.99 -12.82 2.76
N GLU A 76 -2.51 -12.51 1.57
CA GLU A 76 -1.85 -12.80 0.29
C GLU A 76 -0.48 -12.11 0.21
N TYR A 77 -0.41 -10.85 0.65
CA TYR A 77 0.82 -10.09 0.65
C TYR A 77 1.90 -10.65 1.61
N LEU A 78 1.49 -11.26 2.72
CA LEU A 78 2.40 -11.90 3.67
C LEU A 78 2.76 -13.35 3.29
N ALA A 79 2.10 -13.93 2.29
CA ALA A 79 2.36 -15.29 1.83
C ALA A 79 3.59 -15.41 0.90
N GLN A 80 4.19 -14.27 0.52
CA GLN A 80 5.35 -14.19 -0.36
C GLN A 80 6.61 -13.72 0.39
N ASP A 81 7.78 -13.91 -0.22
CA ASP A 81 9.07 -13.77 0.47
C ASP A 81 9.55 -12.31 0.61
N ARG A 82 9.10 -11.41 -0.26
CA ARG A 82 9.55 -10.02 -0.37
C ARG A 82 8.53 -9.06 0.23
N VAL A 83 8.46 -9.01 1.56
CA VAL A 83 7.58 -8.10 2.29
C VAL A 83 8.32 -6.79 2.62
N ALA A 84 7.70 -5.65 2.28
CA ALA A 84 8.17 -4.32 2.62
C ALA A 84 8.29 -4.13 4.13
N LYS A 85 9.29 -3.35 4.55
CA LYS A 85 9.48 -2.96 5.96
C LYS A 85 8.73 -1.69 6.33
N ILE A 86 8.25 -0.93 5.35
CA ILE A 86 7.53 0.33 5.55
C ILE A 86 6.08 0.09 5.11
N TRP A 87 5.16 0.18 6.05
CA TRP A 87 3.73 -0.02 5.80
C TRP A 87 3.00 1.31 5.98
N TYR A 88 2.18 1.66 5.00
CA TYR A 88 1.38 2.89 5.04
C TYR A 88 -0.10 2.56 4.85
N PHE A 89 -0.82 2.65 5.97
CA PHE A 89 -2.25 2.42 6.00
C PHE A 89 -3.02 3.68 5.58
N THR A 90 -3.97 3.52 4.67
CA THR A 90 -4.96 4.54 4.37
C THR A 90 -6.22 4.29 5.18
N ARG A 91 -6.92 5.38 5.52
CA ARG A 91 -8.21 5.27 6.20
C ARG A 91 -9.25 4.72 5.23
N LEU A 92 -9.90 3.62 5.61
CA LEU A 92 -11.04 3.06 4.89
C LEU A 92 -12.21 4.05 4.87
N GLN A 93 -12.66 4.45 3.68
CA GLN A 93 -13.77 5.38 3.50
C GLN A 93 -15.01 4.68 2.92
N LEU A 94 -15.41 3.57 3.54
CA LEU A 94 -16.52 2.75 3.07
C LEU A 94 -17.85 3.53 3.02
N GLU A 95 -17.99 4.57 3.86
CA GLU A 95 -19.15 5.46 3.86
C GLU A 95 -19.37 6.20 2.53
N ARG A 96 -18.35 6.25 1.65
CA ARG A 96 -18.42 6.92 0.34
C ARG A 96 -18.79 5.98 -0.80
N MET A 97 -18.98 4.69 -0.51
CA MET A 97 -19.15 3.65 -1.51
C MET A 97 -20.63 3.31 -1.71
N GLY A 98 -20.99 2.83 -2.90
CA GLY A 98 -22.36 2.43 -3.20
C GLY A 98 -22.82 1.21 -2.39
N GLU A 99 -24.13 0.98 -2.32
CA GLU A 99 -24.76 -0.11 -1.54
C GLU A 99 -24.12 -1.49 -1.78
N LYS A 100 -23.77 -1.79 -3.03
CA LYS A 100 -23.10 -3.04 -3.40
C LYS A 100 -21.80 -3.27 -2.63
N VAL A 101 -21.00 -2.22 -2.43
CA VAL A 101 -19.73 -2.31 -1.71
C VAL A 101 -19.95 -2.30 -0.20
N LEU A 102 -20.94 -1.55 0.29
CA LEU A 102 -21.34 -1.55 1.70
C LEU A 102 -21.77 -2.94 2.17
N SER A 103 -22.45 -3.72 1.31
CA SER A 103 -22.84 -5.10 1.60
C SER A 103 -21.63 -6.01 1.90
N LYS A 104 -20.46 -5.71 1.32
CA LYS A 104 -19.20 -6.44 1.52
C LYS A 104 -18.26 -5.78 2.52
N SER A 105 -18.70 -4.75 3.23
CA SER A 105 -17.83 -3.91 4.08
C SER A 105 -17.02 -4.69 5.12
N LEU A 106 -17.56 -5.78 5.68
CA LEU A 106 -16.86 -6.63 6.62
C LEU A 106 -15.67 -7.37 5.98
N GLU A 107 -15.89 -7.95 4.80
CA GLU A 107 -14.87 -8.67 4.02
C GLU A 107 -13.75 -7.72 3.60
N LEU A 108 -14.11 -6.56 3.04
CA LEU A 108 -13.16 -5.54 2.62
C LEU A 108 -12.32 -5.03 3.79
N ARG A 109 -12.92 -4.83 4.97
CA ARG A 109 -12.19 -4.49 6.18
C ARG A 109 -11.20 -5.58 6.57
N LYS A 110 -11.64 -6.84 6.56
CA LYS A 110 -10.79 -7.97 6.98
C LYS A 110 -9.55 -8.09 6.09
N ALA A 111 -9.70 -7.86 4.78
CA ALA A 111 -8.61 -7.97 3.80
C ALA A 111 -7.45 -6.97 4.04
N VAL A 112 -7.73 -5.79 4.59
CA VAL A 112 -6.75 -4.68 4.71
C VAL A 112 -6.53 -4.19 6.15
N THR A 113 -7.07 -4.90 7.14
CA THR A 113 -6.84 -4.61 8.56
C THR A 113 -5.75 -5.51 9.12
N MET A 114 -4.76 -4.90 9.78
CA MET A 114 -3.71 -5.64 10.48
C MET A 114 -4.30 -6.42 11.67
N GLN A 115 -4.10 -7.73 11.69
CA GLN A 115 -4.55 -8.63 12.75
C GLN A 115 -3.36 -9.16 13.54
N ARG A 116 -3.58 -9.53 14.80
CA ARG A 116 -2.52 -10.01 15.70
C ARG A 116 -1.77 -11.23 15.15
N GLU A 117 -2.47 -12.12 14.46
CA GLU A 117 -1.91 -13.31 13.81
C GLU A 117 -0.87 -13.00 12.72
N PHE A 118 -0.93 -11.82 12.10
CA PHE A 118 0.01 -11.42 11.06
C PHE A 118 1.36 -10.95 11.60
N VAL A 119 1.42 -10.53 12.87
CA VAL A 119 2.64 -10.00 13.50
C VAL A 119 3.80 -11.01 13.44
N GLY A 120 3.51 -12.31 13.58
CA GLY A 120 4.51 -13.37 13.50
C GLY A 120 5.06 -13.64 12.09
N LYS A 121 4.40 -13.13 11.05
CA LYS A 121 4.79 -13.32 9.63
C LYS A 121 5.51 -12.10 9.05
N MET A 122 5.60 -11.00 9.80
CA MET A 122 6.23 -9.77 9.30
C MET A 122 7.77 -9.84 9.40
N PRO A 123 8.50 -9.19 8.48
CA PRO A 123 9.95 -9.05 8.60
C PRO A 123 10.36 -8.37 9.91
N GLN A 124 11.53 -8.75 10.43
CA GLN A 124 12.12 -8.08 11.59
C GLN A 124 12.30 -6.57 11.32
N ARG A 125 11.92 -5.75 12.31
CA ARG A 125 11.97 -4.26 12.26
C ARG A 125 11.03 -3.62 11.23
N THR A 126 9.86 -4.21 10.97
CA THR A 126 8.79 -3.53 10.21
C THR A 126 8.29 -2.30 10.99
N LYS A 127 8.12 -1.17 10.30
CA LYS A 127 7.69 0.13 10.83
C LYS A 127 6.41 0.61 10.17
#